data_AF-A0A966D854-F1
#
_entry.id   AF-A0A966D854-F1
#
_cell.length_a   1.000
_cell.length_b   1.000
_cell.length_c   1.000
_cell.angle_alpha   90.00
_cell.angle_beta   90.00
_cell.angle_gamma   90.00
#
_symmetry.space_group_name_H-M   'P 1'
#
loop_
_entity.id
_entity.type
_entity.pdbx_description
1 polymer ?
#
loop_
_entity_poly.entity_id
_entity_poly.type
_entity_poly.pdbx_seq_one_letter_code
_entity_poly.pdbx_strand_id
1 'polypeptide(L)'
;VYIGDAKRDEIQYIKRSIFLDKLSASAKSEILFTLIDIVNEKEKDFVNFFNNAGPITIRKHSLELIPGIGKKHLSSLLELKNTYKFESFDDIKSKCPFLSEPQKAIAERILYEMEHKEDIHLFVKK
;
A
#
# COMPACT_ATOMS: atom_id res chain seq x y z
N VAL A 1 3.13 -7.91 -18.18
CA VAL A 1 4.32 -7.73 -19.05
C VAL A 1 5.59 -8.04 -18.27
N TYR A 2 6.51 -8.85 -18.83
CA TYR A 2 7.77 -9.23 -18.17
C TYR A 2 8.90 -8.24 -18.49
N ILE A 3 9.56 -7.71 -17.46
CA ILE A 3 10.66 -6.72 -17.56
C ILE A 3 12.03 -7.27 -17.08
N GLY A 4 12.13 -8.55 -16.70
CA GLY A 4 13.37 -9.14 -16.16
C GLY A 4 14.40 -9.47 -17.24
N ASP A 5 15.54 -10.06 -16.86
CA ASP A 5 16.69 -10.27 -17.76
C ASP A 5 16.50 -11.40 -18.79
N ALA A 6 15.48 -12.24 -18.61
CA ALA A 6 15.15 -13.29 -19.58
C ALA A 6 14.55 -12.69 -20.88
N LYS A 7 14.29 -13.56 -21.86
CA LYS A 7 13.67 -13.17 -23.13
C LYS A 7 12.36 -12.43 -22.87
N ARG A 8 12.21 -11.25 -23.49
CA ARG A 8 11.02 -10.40 -23.39
C ARG A 8 10.29 -10.42 -24.74
N ASP A 9 9.01 -10.76 -24.74
CA ASP A 9 8.22 -10.83 -25.98
C ASP A 9 7.63 -9.47 -26.36
N GLU A 10 7.27 -8.64 -25.36
CA GLU A 10 6.56 -7.36 -25.57
C GLU A 10 7.47 -6.12 -25.43
N ILE A 11 8.63 -6.24 -24.78
CA ILE A 11 9.49 -5.11 -24.42
C ILE A 11 10.86 -5.22 -25.08
N GLN A 12 11.19 -4.24 -25.92
CA GLN A 12 12.48 -4.18 -26.61
C GLN A 12 13.63 -3.75 -25.68
N TYR A 13 13.49 -2.65 -24.96
CA TYR A 13 14.49 -2.15 -24.01
C TYR A 13 13.87 -1.23 -22.95
N ILE A 14 14.50 -1.11 -21.79
CA ILE A 14 14.09 -0.21 -20.70
C ILE A 14 14.83 1.11 -20.89
N LYS A 15 14.09 2.19 -21.17
CA LYS A 15 14.70 3.51 -21.43
C LYS A 15 15.26 4.17 -20.18
N ARG A 16 14.43 4.27 -19.12
CA ARG A 16 14.78 4.86 -17.82
C ARG A 16 13.66 4.65 -16.81
N SER A 17 13.99 4.77 -15.53
CA SER A 17 12.98 5.03 -14.48
C SER A 17 12.47 6.48 -14.59
N ILE A 18 11.23 6.72 -14.20
CA ILE A 18 10.61 8.05 -14.18
C ILE A 18 9.88 8.28 -12.86
N PHE A 19 9.88 9.53 -12.41
CA PHE A 19 9.09 9.98 -11.28
C PHE A 19 7.65 10.28 -11.70
N LEU A 20 6.75 10.33 -10.71
CA LEU A 20 5.31 10.59 -10.90
C LEU A 20 5.02 11.90 -11.66
N ASP A 21 5.83 12.93 -11.46
CA ASP A 21 5.67 14.23 -12.14
C ASP A 21 5.79 14.10 -13.66
N LYS A 22 6.62 13.17 -14.15
CA LYS A 22 6.88 12.90 -15.57
C LYS A 22 5.88 11.97 -16.24
N LEU A 23 4.91 11.42 -15.51
CA LEU A 23 3.85 10.61 -16.10
C LEU A 23 2.93 11.46 -17.00
N SER A 24 2.41 10.83 -18.07
CA SER A 24 1.38 11.43 -18.91
C SER A 24 0.08 11.62 -18.12
N ALA A 25 -0.81 12.51 -18.58
CA ALA A 25 -2.09 12.73 -17.92
C ALA A 25 -2.91 11.44 -17.78
N SER A 26 -2.95 10.62 -18.83
CA SER A 26 -3.62 9.31 -18.81
C SER A 26 -2.96 8.33 -17.83
N ALA A 27 -1.62 8.28 -17.77
CA ALA A 27 -0.96 7.40 -16.81
C ALA A 27 -1.21 7.85 -15.36
N LYS A 28 -1.32 9.16 -15.11
CA LYS A 28 -1.65 9.71 -13.79
C LYS A 28 -3.09 9.39 -13.36
N SER A 29 -4.05 9.35 -14.29
CA SER A 29 -5.42 8.96 -13.96
C SER A 29 -5.56 7.46 -13.68
N GLU A 30 -4.79 6.63 -14.37
CA GLU A 30 -4.86 5.16 -14.25
C GLU A 30 -4.05 4.59 -13.08
N ILE A 31 -3.04 5.32 -12.59
CA ILE A 31 -2.08 4.78 -11.61
C ILE A 31 -2.76 4.25 -10.35
N LEU A 32 -3.79 4.94 -9.84
CA LEU A 32 -4.48 4.53 -8.63
C LEU A 32 -5.22 3.20 -8.82
N PHE A 33 -5.93 3.05 -9.95
CA PHE A 33 -6.65 1.81 -10.28
C PHE A 33 -5.68 0.65 -10.47
N THR A 34 -4.59 0.88 -11.20
CA THR A 34 -3.54 -0.13 -11.40
C THR A 34 -2.91 -0.56 -10.07
N LEU A 35 -2.66 0.39 -9.15
CA LEU A 35 -2.15 0.07 -7.82
C LEU A 35 -3.15 -0.75 -7.00
N ILE A 36 -4.45 -0.44 -7.07
CA ILE A 36 -5.50 -1.24 -6.41
C ILE A 36 -5.47 -2.68 -6.93
N ASP A 37 -5.37 -2.88 -8.24
CA ASP A 37 -5.30 -4.21 -8.83
C ASP A 37 -4.08 -4.99 -8.34
N ILE A 38 -2.90 -4.35 -8.33
CA ILE A 38 -1.66 -4.96 -7.81
C ILE A 38 -1.80 -5.31 -6.32
N VAL A 39 -2.43 -4.43 -5.53
CA VAL A 39 -2.65 -4.65 -4.09
C VAL A 39 -3.59 -5.82 -3.87
N ASN A 40 -4.64 -5.96 -4.68
CA ASN A 40 -5.55 -7.10 -4.64
C ASN A 40 -4.86 -8.41 -5.03
N GLU A 41 -4.05 -8.42 -6.09
CA GLU A 41 -3.28 -9.60 -6.50
C GLU A 41 -2.32 -10.08 -5.39
N LYS A 42 -1.80 -9.13 -4.59
CA LYS A 42 -0.88 -9.38 -3.48
C LYS A 42 -1.51 -9.21 -2.10
N GLU A 43 -2.82 -9.41 -2.00
CA GLU A 43 -3.60 -9.20 -0.77
C GLU A 43 -2.92 -9.78 0.47
N LYS A 44 -2.41 -11.01 0.38
CA LYS A 44 -1.73 -11.71 1.48
C LYS A 44 -0.56 -10.93 2.08
N ASP A 45 0.25 -10.27 1.26
CA ASP A 45 1.41 -9.50 1.72
C ASP A 45 0.96 -8.29 2.55
N PHE A 46 -0.12 -7.64 2.12
CA PHE A 46 -0.67 -6.46 2.76
C PHE A 46 -1.50 -6.78 4.01
N VAL A 47 -2.26 -7.87 4.01
CA VAL A 47 -2.90 -8.42 5.22
C VAL A 47 -1.83 -8.77 6.26
N ASN A 48 -0.73 -9.39 5.82
CA ASN A 48 0.40 -9.69 6.68
C ASN A 48 1.07 -8.42 7.24
N PHE A 49 1.10 -7.32 6.47
CA PHE A 49 1.50 -6.01 6.98
C PHE A 49 0.58 -5.55 8.12
N PHE A 50 -0.75 -5.63 7.99
CA PHE A 50 -1.65 -5.25 9.08
C PHE A 50 -1.44 -6.07 10.36
N ASN A 51 -1.20 -7.38 10.21
CA ASN A 51 -0.96 -8.29 11.33
C ASN A 51 0.39 -8.09 12.03
N ASN A 52 1.43 -7.70 11.28
CA ASN A 52 2.79 -7.56 11.83
C ASN A 52 3.25 -6.11 11.99
N ALA A 53 2.43 -5.15 11.61
CA ALA A 53 2.74 -3.73 11.73
C ALA A 53 3.09 -3.35 13.17
N GLY A 54 4.13 -2.54 13.32
CA GLY A 54 4.70 -2.15 14.59
C GLY A 54 5.05 -0.67 14.67
N PRO A 55 5.55 -0.22 15.83
CA PRO A 55 6.04 1.14 15.99
C PRO A 55 7.27 1.38 15.10
N ILE A 56 7.29 2.51 14.39
CA ILE A 56 8.48 2.96 13.62
C ILE A 56 9.39 3.76 14.54
N THR A 57 8.80 4.61 15.36
CA THR A 57 9.49 5.36 16.42
C THR A 57 8.67 5.28 17.71
N ILE A 58 9.21 5.79 18.81
CA ILE A 58 8.52 5.87 20.11
C ILE A 58 7.16 6.58 19.99
N ARG A 59 7.02 7.51 19.04
CA ARG A 59 5.81 8.35 18.88
C ARG A 59 4.97 8.02 17.64
N LYS A 60 5.43 7.15 16.74
CA LYS A 60 4.80 6.94 15.42
C LYS A 60 4.69 5.46 15.08
N HIS A 61 3.48 5.02 14.72
CA HIS A 61 3.19 3.64 14.34
C HIS A 61 3.04 3.47 12.82
N SER A 62 3.42 2.32 12.26
CA SER A 62 3.31 2.10 10.81
C SER A 62 1.87 2.06 10.30
N LEU A 63 0.91 1.61 11.09
CA LEU A 63 -0.52 1.65 10.71
C LEU A 63 -1.08 3.08 10.61
N GLU A 64 -0.58 4.04 11.40
CA GLU A 64 -1.05 5.43 11.38
C GLU A 64 -0.68 6.15 10.07
N LEU A 65 0.28 5.59 9.33
CA LEU A 65 0.71 6.09 8.03
C LEU A 65 -0.27 5.75 6.91
N ILE A 66 -1.16 4.78 7.11
CA ILE A 66 -2.17 4.44 6.10
C ILE A 66 -3.26 5.52 6.14
N PRO A 67 -3.57 6.16 4.99
CA PRO A 67 -4.67 7.12 4.90
C PRO A 67 -5.97 6.54 5.47
N GLY A 68 -6.65 7.33 6.30
CA GLY A 68 -7.87 6.92 7.00
C GLY A 68 -7.65 6.32 8.40
N ILE A 69 -6.41 6.00 8.80
CA ILE A 69 -6.11 5.47 10.14
C ILE A 69 -5.61 6.58 11.06
N GLY A 70 -6.52 7.21 11.78
CA GLY A 70 -6.20 8.14 12.87
C GLY A 70 -5.90 7.44 14.21
N LYS A 71 -5.61 8.22 15.25
CA LYS A 71 -5.26 7.71 16.59
C LYS A 71 -6.29 6.76 17.21
N LYS A 72 -7.59 7.07 17.07
CA LYS A 72 -8.68 6.21 17.57
C LYS A 72 -8.76 4.88 16.82
N HIS A 73 -8.57 4.93 15.50
CA HIS A 73 -8.59 3.75 14.64
C HIS A 73 -7.36 2.87 14.91
N LEU A 74 -6.20 3.48 15.14
CA LEU A 74 -4.98 2.80 15.52
C LEU A 74 -5.16 1.98 16.81
N SER A 75 -5.73 2.57 17.87
CA SER A 75 -5.96 1.83 19.12
C SER A 75 -6.85 0.61 18.90
N SER A 76 -7.95 0.77 18.16
CA SER A 76 -8.86 -0.34 17.85
C SER A 76 -8.18 -1.44 17.01
N LEU A 77 -7.36 -1.07 16.03
CA LEU A 77 -6.59 -2.04 15.24
C LEU A 77 -5.58 -2.81 16.08
N LEU A 78 -4.90 -2.15 17.02
CA LEU A 78 -3.93 -2.81 17.89
C LEU A 78 -4.61 -3.80 18.84
N GLU A 79 -5.78 -3.45 19.38
CA GLU A 79 -6.59 -4.36 20.21
C GLU A 79 -7.05 -5.59 19.43
N LEU A 80 -7.55 -5.39 18.19
CA LEU A 80 -7.93 -6.48 17.30
C LEU A 80 -6.72 -7.37 16.95
N LYS A 81 -5.57 -6.77 16.62
CA LYS A 81 -4.34 -7.50 16.29
C LYS A 81 -3.82 -8.36 17.44
N ASN A 82 -4.01 -7.92 18.69
CA ASN A 82 -3.59 -8.67 19.87
C ASN A 82 -4.50 -9.88 20.15
N THR A 83 -5.73 -9.89 19.63
CA THR A 83 -6.72 -10.93 19.88
C THR A 83 -6.95 -11.83 18.67
N TYR A 84 -6.69 -11.34 17.48
CA TYR A 84 -7.04 -11.97 16.22
C TYR A 84 -6.06 -11.58 15.10
N LYS A 85 -5.85 -12.49 14.15
CA LYS A 85 -5.05 -12.24 12.94
C LYS A 85 -5.96 -12.18 11.74
N PHE A 86 -5.87 -11.10 10.99
CA PHE A 86 -6.64 -10.91 9.77
C PHE A 86 -6.22 -11.92 8.69
N GLU A 87 -7.17 -12.44 7.94
CA GLU A 87 -6.91 -13.40 6.85
C GLU A 87 -7.08 -12.79 5.45
N SER A 88 -7.94 -11.78 5.33
CA SER A 88 -8.28 -11.13 4.06
C SER A 88 -8.62 -9.65 4.23
N PHE A 89 -8.70 -8.91 3.12
CA PHE A 89 -9.21 -7.55 3.08
C PHE A 89 -10.70 -7.49 3.46
N ASP A 90 -11.49 -8.49 3.09
CA ASP A 90 -12.90 -8.56 3.50
C ASP A 90 -13.07 -8.75 5.00
N ASP A 91 -12.17 -9.52 5.63
CA ASP A 91 -12.15 -9.69 7.07
C ASP A 91 -11.71 -8.41 7.79
N ILE A 92 -10.68 -7.73 7.29
CA ILE A 92 -10.29 -6.38 7.76
C ILE A 92 -11.48 -5.42 7.67
N LYS A 93 -12.18 -5.38 6.54
CA LYS A 93 -13.37 -4.53 6.32
C LYS A 93 -14.50 -4.87 7.30
N SER A 94 -14.72 -6.15 7.58
CA SER A 94 -15.78 -6.62 8.48
C SER A 94 -15.50 -6.25 9.94
N LYS A 95 -14.24 -6.32 10.37
CA LYS A 95 -13.83 -6.01 11.75
C LYS A 95 -13.53 -4.52 11.97
N CYS A 96 -13.07 -3.84 10.93
CA CYS A 96 -12.70 -2.43 10.93
C CYS A 96 -13.60 -1.66 9.96
N PRO A 97 -14.85 -1.34 10.33
CA PRO A 97 -15.80 -0.67 9.43
C PRO A 97 -15.35 0.73 9.00
N PHE A 98 -14.43 1.36 9.73
CA PHE A 98 -13.80 2.63 9.33
C PHE A 98 -12.81 2.48 8.17
N LEU A 99 -12.32 1.27 7.91
CA LEU A 99 -11.44 0.93 6.80
C LEU A 99 -12.23 0.11 5.77
N SER A 100 -13.20 0.77 5.13
CA SER A 100 -14.15 0.15 4.21
C SER A 100 -13.52 -0.34 2.90
N GLU A 101 -12.41 0.26 2.48
CA GLU A 101 -11.63 -0.09 1.30
C GLU A 101 -10.13 -0.21 1.66
N PRO A 102 -9.69 -1.27 2.35
CA PRO A 102 -8.29 -1.42 2.78
C PRO A 102 -7.31 -1.42 1.59
N GLN A 103 -7.68 -2.05 0.47
CA GLN A 103 -6.88 -2.07 -0.76
C GLN A 103 -6.62 -0.66 -1.30
N LYS A 104 -7.64 0.21 -1.26
CA LYS A 104 -7.54 1.59 -1.73
C LYS A 104 -6.69 2.44 -0.81
N ALA A 105 -6.85 2.29 0.51
CA ALA A 105 -6.04 3.00 1.49
C ALA A 105 -4.54 2.66 1.33
N ILE A 106 -4.21 1.41 1.05
CA ILE A 106 -2.85 0.98 0.73
C ILE A 106 -2.38 1.58 -0.59
N ALA A 107 -3.20 1.52 -1.65
CA ALA A 107 -2.84 2.08 -2.96
C ALA A 107 -2.57 3.60 -2.88
N GLU A 108 -3.41 4.33 -2.15
CA GLU A 108 -3.20 5.74 -1.85
C GLU A 108 -1.90 5.96 -1.08
N ARG A 109 -1.59 5.13 -0.07
CA ARG A 109 -0.31 5.20 0.65
C ARG A 109 0.89 5.02 -0.29
N ILE A 110 0.86 4.01 -1.15
CA ILE A 110 1.93 3.76 -2.13
C ILE A 110 2.10 5.00 -3.02
N LEU A 111 1.00 5.58 -3.50
CA LEU A 111 1.01 6.78 -4.32
C LEU A 111 1.66 7.96 -3.58
N TYR A 112 1.29 8.21 -2.31
CA TYR A 112 1.91 9.25 -1.48
C TYR A 112 3.42 9.06 -1.30
N GLU A 113 3.88 7.81 -1.12
CA GLU A 113 5.29 7.47 -1.02
C GLU A 113 6.05 7.72 -2.33
N MET A 114 5.44 7.40 -3.48
CA MET A 114 6.02 7.66 -4.79
C MET A 114 6.11 9.16 -5.12
N GLU A 115 5.24 9.99 -4.54
CA GLU A 115 5.31 11.46 -4.66
C GLU A 115 6.35 12.10 -3.72
N HIS A 116 7.07 11.30 -2.93
CA HIS A 116 8.04 11.76 -1.92
C HIS A 116 7.45 12.77 -0.93
N LYS A 117 6.14 12.67 -0.64
CA LYS A 117 5.46 13.54 0.32
C LYS A 117 5.72 13.16 1.78
N GLU A 118 6.35 12.01 2.02
CA GLU A 118 6.73 11.56 3.36
C GLU A 118 8.17 11.08 3.44
N ASP A 119 8.79 11.30 4.59
CA ASP A 119 10.15 10.83 4.88
C ASP A 119 10.24 9.31 5.09
N ILE A 120 9.13 8.70 5.51
CA ILE A 120 9.02 7.29 5.84
C ILE A 120 8.31 6.55 4.72
N HIS A 121 8.97 5.54 4.17
CA HIS A 121 8.40 4.66 3.16
C HIS A 121 8.14 3.28 3.75
N LEU A 122 6.93 2.77 3.56
CA LEU A 122 6.51 1.44 3.99
C LEU A 122 6.60 0.44 2.84
N PHE A 123 6.24 0.86 1.63
CA PHE A 123 6.02 -0.02 0.50
C PHE A 123 6.97 0.26 -0.66
N VAL A 124 7.41 1.51 -0.81
CA VAL A 124 8.28 1.94 -1.91
C VAL A 124 9.71 2.12 -1.40
N LYS A 125 10.68 1.44 -2.01
CA LYS A 125 12.09 1.64 -1.66
C LYS A 125 12.57 3.01 -2.16
N LYS A 126 13.30 3.75 -1.32
CA LYS A 126 14.05 4.96 -1.71
C LYS A 126 15.17 4.63 -2.70
#